data_AF-A0AAW1GGC2-F1
#
_entry.id   AF-A0AAW1GGC2-F1
#
_cell.length_a   1.000
_cell.length_b   1.000
_cell.length_c   1.000
_cell.angle_alpha   90.00
_cell.angle_beta   90.00
_cell.angle_gamma   90.00
#
_symmetry.space_group_name_H-M   'P 1'
#
loop_
_entity.id
_entity.type
_entity.pdbx_description
1 polymer ?
#
loop_
_entity_poly.entity_id
_entity_poly.type
_entity_poly.pdbx_seq_one_letter_code
_entity_poly.pdbx_strand_id
1 'polypeptide(L)'
;MNILSYSINTLNKGLYDMSGVEVGQHFYWQIGGFQIHGQVLITSWVVITILLSSAAISVRNPQTIPTGGQNFFEYVLEFIRDVSNPNWRRISPLGSLYWNYVSIYFCF
;
A
#
# COMPACT_ATOMS: atom_id res chain seq x y z
N MET A 1 6.71 -13.32 -45.45
CA MET A 1 5.81 -13.07 -44.29
C MET A 1 6.16 -14.00 -43.12
N ASN A 2 7.43 -14.05 -42.69
CA ASN A 2 7.92 -15.19 -41.88
C ASN A 2 8.56 -14.71 -40.56
N ILE A 3 9.16 -13.52 -40.57
CA ILE A 3 9.89 -12.94 -39.43
C ILE A 3 8.92 -12.32 -38.42
N LEU A 4 7.89 -11.61 -38.91
CA LEU A 4 6.81 -11.07 -38.07
C LEU A 4 6.05 -12.19 -37.36
N SER A 5 5.74 -13.28 -38.06
CA SER A 5 5.05 -14.44 -37.49
C SER A 5 5.90 -15.15 -36.42
N TYR A 6 7.21 -15.27 -36.61
CA TYR A 6 8.12 -15.85 -35.60
C TYR A 6 8.21 -14.97 -34.35
N SER A 7 8.28 -13.65 -34.51
CA SER A 7 8.27 -12.68 -33.40
C SER A 7 6.97 -12.73 -32.61
N ILE A 8 5.82 -12.78 -33.31
CA ILE A 8 4.49 -12.89 -32.69
C ILE A 8 4.34 -14.23 -31.97
N ASN A 9 4.82 -15.34 -32.54
CA ASN A 9 4.77 -16.65 -31.88
C ASN A 9 5.67 -16.71 -30.64
N THR A 10 6.82 -16.02 -30.66
CA THR A 10 7.73 -15.92 -29.51
C THR A 10 7.14 -15.06 -28.40
N LEU A 11 6.51 -13.93 -28.75
CA LEU A 11 5.79 -13.08 -27.81
C LEU A 11 4.57 -13.81 -27.22
N ASN A 12 3.77 -14.47 -28.05
CA ASN A 12 2.62 -15.25 -27.61
C ASN A 12 3.07 -16.37 -26.67
N LYS A 13 4.17 -17.08 -26.97
CA LYS A 13 4.73 -18.09 -26.08
C LYS A 13 5.11 -17.50 -24.71
N GLY A 14 5.79 -16.36 -24.68
CA GLY A 14 6.12 -15.67 -23.42
C GLY A 14 4.88 -15.22 -22.64
N LEU A 15 3.82 -14.77 -23.33
CA LEU A 15 2.55 -14.42 -22.70
C LEU A 15 1.79 -15.65 -22.18
N TYR A 16 1.85 -16.79 -22.88
CA TYR A 16 1.27 -18.05 -22.41
C TYR A 16 1.97 -18.56 -21.15
N ASP A 17 3.31 -18.47 -21.09
CA ASP A 17 4.09 -18.85 -19.90
C ASP A 17 3.78 -17.94 -18.70
N MET A 18 3.44 -16.66 -18.94
CA MET A 18 2.93 -15.74 -17.92
C MET A 18 1.47 -16.00 -17.53
N SER A 19 0.66 -16.58 -18.42
CA SER A 19 -0.75 -16.92 -18.16
C SER A 19 -0.93 -18.19 -17.32
N GLY A 20 0.13 -19.00 -17.20
CA GLY A 20 0.22 -20.15 -16.30
C GLY A 20 0.57 -19.79 -14.86
N VAL A 21 0.26 -18.58 -14.40
CA VAL A 21 0.33 -18.22 -12.98
C VAL A 21 -0.78 -18.98 -12.26
N GLU A 22 -0.42 -20.13 -11.70
CA GLU A 22 -1.29 -20.91 -10.83
C GLU A 22 -1.76 -20.06 -9.65
N VAL A 23 -3.08 -19.99 -9.46
CA VAL A 23 -3.71 -19.31 -8.33
C VAL A 23 -3.38 -20.11 -7.06
N GLY A 24 -2.31 -19.72 -6.35
CA GLY A 24 -1.83 -20.40 -5.14
C GLY A 24 -0.31 -20.45 -4.96
N GLN A 25 0.47 -20.01 -5.95
CA GLN A 25 1.93 -19.92 -5.81
C GLN A 25 2.33 -18.70 -4.96
N HIS A 26 2.80 -18.96 -3.73
CA HIS A 26 3.42 -17.95 -2.90
C HIS A 26 4.87 -17.76 -3.35
N PHE A 27 5.23 -16.54 -3.72
CA PHE A 27 6.58 -16.26 -4.17
C PHE A 27 7.55 -16.24 -2.98
N TYR A 28 8.27 -17.34 -2.80
CA TYR A 28 9.29 -17.47 -1.75
C TYR A 28 10.68 -17.15 -2.27
N TRP A 29 11.42 -16.37 -1.50
CA TRP A 29 12.84 -16.10 -1.70
C TRP A 29 13.64 -16.79 -0.61
N GLN A 30 14.71 -17.49 -0.98
CA GLN A 30 15.70 -18.00 -0.04
C GLN A 30 16.79 -16.96 0.14
N ILE A 31 16.83 -16.31 1.30
CA ILE A 31 17.88 -15.34 1.64
C ILE A 31 18.55 -15.82 2.93
N GLY A 32 19.85 -16.14 2.86
CA GLY A 32 20.62 -16.57 4.03
C GLY A 32 20.12 -17.84 4.72
N GLY A 33 19.40 -18.71 4.00
CA GLY A 33 18.78 -19.94 4.55
C GLY A 33 17.35 -19.76 5.08
N PHE A 34 16.78 -18.56 5.00
CA PHE A 34 15.40 -18.28 5.40
C PHE A 34 14.48 -18.13 4.18
N GLN A 35 13.28 -18.71 4.27
CA GLN A 35 12.23 -18.51 3.26
C GLN A 35 11.45 -17.23 3.58
N ILE A 36 11.51 -16.26 2.67
CA ILE A 36 10.83 -14.97 2.80
C ILE A 36 9.74 -14.86 1.74
N HIS A 37 8.58 -14.33 2.12
CA HIS A 37 7.47 -14.09 1.19
C HIS A 37 7.75 -12.84 0.33
N GLY A 38 8.42 -13.03 -0.81
CA GLY A 38 8.80 -11.97 -1.73
C GLY A 38 7.60 -11.18 -2.26
N GLN A 39 6.44 -11.83 -2.47
CA GLN A 39 5.22 -11.16 -2.88
C GLN A 39 4.81 -10.05 -1.90
N VAL A 40 4.81 -10.34 -0.60
CA VAL A 40 4.42 -9.38 0.45
C VAL A 40 5.41 -8.22 0.52
N LEU A 41 6.70 -8.50 0.33
CA LEU A 41 7.72 -7.46 0.29
C LEU A 41 7.54 -6.52 -0.89
N ILE A 42 7.32 -7.07 -2.10
CA ILE A 42 7.12 -6.29 -3.31
C ILE A 42 5.86 -5.42 -3.18
N THR A 43 4.73 -6.00 -2.79
CA THR A 43 3.48 -5.24 -2.65
C THR A 43 3.62 -4.14 -1.59
N SER A 44 4.27 -4.42 -0.47
CA SER A 44 4.53 -3.43 0.58
C SER A 44 5.43 -2.30 0.07
N TRP A 45 6.52 -2.61 -0.64
CA TRP A 45 7.44 -1.61 -1.20
C TRP A 45 6.75 -0.69 -2.22
N VAL A 46 5.90 -1.24 -3.08
CA VAL A 46 5.11 -0.46 -4.05
C VAL A 46 4.18 0.50 -3.30
N VAL A 47 3.41 0.00 -2.33
CA VAL A 47 2.49 0.83 -1.53
C VAL A 47 3.25 1.93 -0.78
N ILE A 48 4.36 1.58 -0.10
CA ILE A 48 5.20 2.55 0.62
C ILE A 48 5.73 3.63 -0.32
N THR A 49 6.21 3.25 -1.51
CA THR A 49 6.75 4.20 -2.49
C THR A 49 5.69 5.17 -2.99
N ILE A 50 4.48 4.68 -3.28
CA ILE A 50 3.36 5.52 -3.72
C ILE A 50 2.94 6.49 -2.61
N LEU A 51 2.81 6.02 -1.37
CA LEU A 51 2.45 6.87 -0.24
C LEU A 51 3.52 7.94 0.04
N LEU A 52 4.80 7.56 0.08
CA LEU A 52 5.88 8.51 0.33
C LEU A 52 6.02 9.52 -0.81
N SER A 53 5.94 9.09 -2.06
CA SER A 53 6.04 9.99 -3.21
C SER A 53 4.88 10.98 -3.27
N SER A 54 3.64 10.52 -3.08
CA SER A 54 2.45 11.38 -3.07
C SER A 54 2.49 12.40 -1.92
N ALA A 55 2.82 11.96 -0.71
CA ALA A 55 2.99 12.85 0.44
C ALA A 55 4.12 13.87 0.18
N ALA A 56 5.28 13.40 -0.29
CA ALA A 56 6.42 14.26 -0.58
C ALA A 56 6.09 15.32 -1.63
N ILE A 57 5.34 14.97 -2.69
CA ILE A 57 4.88 15.93 -3.71
C ILE A 57 3.93 16.96 -3.08
N SER A 58 3.00 16.51 -2.24
CA SER A 58 2.01 17.40 -1.63
C SER A 58 2.60 18.42 -0.65
N VAL A 59 3.75 18.13 -0.04
CA VAL A 59 4.40 19.03 0.95
C VAL A 59 5.55 19.87 0.37
N ARG A 60 5.86 19.79 -0.93
CA ARG A 60 7.01 20.52 -1.50
C ARG A 60 6.83 22.04 -1.52
N ASN A 61 5.61 22.52 -1.72
CA ASN A 61 5.31 23.96 -1.82
C ASN A 61 3.93 24.28 -1.23
N PRO A 62 3.77 24.16 0.11
CA PRO A 62 2.48 24.39 0.76
C PRO A 62 2.05 25.85 0.58
N GLN A 63 0.79 26.03 0.21
CA GLN A 63 0.16 27.35 0.14
C GLN A 63 -0.57 27.64 1.45
N THR A 64 -0.63 28.91 1.86
CA THR A 64 -1.37 29.32 3.08
C THR A 64 -2.86 28.99 3.00
N ILE A 65 -3.43 29.07 1.79
CA ILE A 65 -4.78 28.57 1.51
C ILE A 65 -4.58 27.20 0.83
N PRO A 66 -4.96 26.09 1.47
CA PRO A 66 -4.70 24.76 0.93
C PRO A 66 -5.48 24.55 -0.36
N THR A 67 -4.83 23.93 -1.35
CA THR A 67 -5.43 23.61 -2.65
C THR A 67 -5.09 22.20 -3.09
N GLY A 68 -5.98 21.56 -3.84
CA GLY A 68 -5.75 20.24 -4.43
C GLY A 68 -5.35 19.17 -3.42
N GLY A 69 -4.20 18.51 -3.65
CA GLY A 69 -3.67 17.44 -2.80
C GLY A 69 -3.32 17.87 -1.37
N GLN A 70 -2.94 19.14 -1.18
CA GLN A 70 -2.64 19.68 0.16
C GLN A 70 -3.84 19.57 1.10
N ASN A 71 -5.06 19.83 0.60
CA ASN A 71 -6.30 19.70 1.38
C ASN A 71 -6.49 18.27 1.92
N PHE A 72 -6.25 17.25 1.08
CA PHE A 72 -6.39 15.86 1.51
C PHE A 72 -5.36 15.48 2.57
N PHE A 73 -4.08 15.81 2.35
CA PHE A 73 -3.02 15.48 3.30
C PHE A 73 -3.14 16.26 4.62
N GLU A 74 -3.58 17.52 4.58
CA GLU A 74 -3.86 18.29 5.79
C GLU A 74 -5.03 17.70 6.58
N TYR A 75 -6.13 17.34 5.92
CA TYR A 75 -7.25 16.66 6.56
C TYR A 75 -6.84 15.34 7.24
N VAL A 76 -6.05 14.51 6.55
CA VAL A 76 -5.53 13.26 7.12
C VAL A 76 -4.63 13.53 8.34
N LEU A 77 -3.78 14.55 8.28
CA LEU A 77 -2.91 14.92 9.39
C LEU A 77 -3.68 15.47 10.59
N GLU A 78 -4.70 16.30 10.36
CA GLU A 78 -5.60 16.79 11.41
C GLU A 78 -6.34 15.63 12.07
N PHE A 79 -6.88 14.70 11.29
CA PHE A 79 -7.51 13.49 11.81
C PHE A 79 -6.55 12.67 12.70
N ILE A 80 -5.32 12.43 12.25
CA ILE A 80 -4.31 11.70 13.04
C ILE A 80 -3.96 12.47 14.33
N ARG A 81 -3.82 13.79 14.26
CA ARG A 81 -3.56 14.63 15.44
C ARG A 81 -4.70 14.57 16.45
N ASP A 82 -5.94 14.63 15.97
CA ASP A 82 -7.12 14.53 16.83
C ASP A 82 -7.21 13.17 17.51
N VAL A 83 -6.96 12.09 16.76
CA VAL A 83 -6.96 10.72 17.31
C VAL A 83 -5.80 10.48 18.28
N SER A 84 -4.63 11.05 18.01
CA SER A 84 -3.44 10.93 18.87
C SER A 84 -3.47 11.87 20.08
N ASN A 85 -4.39 12.84 20.12
CA ASN A 85 -4.54 13.75 21.24
C ASN A 85 -4.92 12.95 22.49
N PRO A 86 -4.15 13.02 23.60
CA PRO A 86 -4.45 12.26 24.81
C PRO A 86 -5.82 12.60 25.43
N ASN A 87 -6.35 13.79 25.17
CA ASN A 87 -7.70 14.18 25.62
C ASN A 87 -8.82 13.54 24.77
N TRP A 88 -8.51 12.96 23.61
CA TRP A 88 -9.49 12.32 22.72
C TRP A 88 -10.36 11.26 23.42
N ARG A 89 -9.74 10.48 24.34
CA ARG A 89 -10.46 9.44 25.10
C ARG A 89 -11.49 10.00 26.07
N ARG A 90 -11.36 11.26 26.50
CA ARG A 90 -12.36 11.92 27.37
C ARG A 90 -13.51 12.53 26.58
N ILE A 91 -13.27 12.92 25.34
CA ILE A 91 -14.22 13.68 24.51
C ILE A 91 -15.16 12.74 23.74
N SER A 92 -14.73 11.50 23.46
CA SER A 92 -15.52 10.51 22.72
C SER A 92 -15.90 9.28 23.57
N PRO A 93 -17.05 9.28 24.28
CA PRO A 93 -17.52 8.09 25.02
C PRO A 93 -17.72 6.88 24.09
N LEU A 94 -18.09 7.11 22.82
CA LEU A 94 -18.16 6.08 21.77
C LEU A 94 -16.79 5.65 21.22
N GLY A 95 -15.77 6.53 21.30
CA GLY A 95 -14.42 6.23 20.83
C GLY A 95 -13.75 5.15 21.70
N SER A 96 -13.98 5.19 23.02
CA SER A 96 -13.52 4.13 23.93
C SER A 96 -14.09 2.75 23.58
N LEU A 97 -15.39 2.67 23.27
CA LEU A 97 -16.04 1.43 22.84
C LEU A 97 -15.50 0.94 21.49
N TYR A 98 -15.27 1.84 20.54
CA TYR A 98 -14.68 1.51 19.24
C TYR A 98 -13.25 0.97 19.38
N TRP A 99 -12.41 1.61 20.21
CA TRP A 99 -11.05 1.13 20.45
C TRP A 99 -11.00 -0.22 21.15
N ASN A 100 -11.92 -0.49 22.09
CA ASN A 100 -12.06 -1.81 22.67
C ASN A 100 -12.49 -2.84 21.61
N TYR A 101 -13.44 -2.50 20.74
CA TYR A 101 -13.86 -3.37 19.64
C TYR A 101 -12.70 -3.67 18.69
N VAL A 102 -11.99 -2.66 18.19
CA VAL A 102 -10.82 -2.81 17.30
C VAL A 102 -9.69 -3.60 17.96
N SER A 103 -9.43 -3.37 19.26
CA SER A 103 -8.41 -4.13 20.00
C SER A 103 -8.75 -5.62 20.12
N ILE A 104 -10.04 -5.99 20.14
CA ILE A 104 -10.47 -7.39 20.13
C ILE A 104 -10.20 -8.04 18.77
N TYR A 105 -10.36 -7.31 17.65
CA TYR A 105 -10.06 -7.83 16.31
C TYR A 105 -8.57 -7.90 15.98
N PHE A 106 -7.73 -7.09 16.63
CA PHE A 106 -6.29 -7.05 16.40
C PHE A 106 -5.48 -7.96 17.35
N CYS A 107 -6.14 -8.69 18.25
CA CYS A 107 -5.53 -9.63 19.20
C CYS A 107 -5.41 -11.07 18.68
N PHE A 108 -5.59 -11.30 17.37
CA PHE A 108 -5.33 -12.57 16.70
C PHE A 108 -4.23 -12.41 15.65
#